data_AF-A0AAJ2JWV5-F1
#
_entry.id   AF-A0AAJ2JWV5-F1
#
_cell.length_a   1.000
_cell.length_b   1.000
_cell.length_c   1.000
_cell.angle_alpha   90.00
_cell.angle_beta   90.00
_cell.angle_gamma   90.00
#
_symmetry.space_group_name_H-M   'P 1'
#
loop_
_entity.id
_entity.type
_entity.pdbx_description
1 polymer ?
#
loop_
_entity_poly.entity_id
_entity_poly.type
_entity_poly.pdbx_seq_one_letter_code
_entity_poly.pdbx_strand_id
1 'polypeptide(L)'
;MIVYDDYMIVDFNENKDLEASVLYSFLSEDDQLLFGEYIYGLSPELIEERTVLTSAEWIFDWLPDPQKQIRWYAPKSKEELKQFFLETLYPPYHCVVLSRNKGIKDYKYILFAYEHAQYHDEECTALLVMREKEEGSFVRDIAPLIESLS
;
A
#
# COMPACT_ATOMS: atom_id res chain seq x y z
N MET A 1 1.20 -14.09 9.26
CA MET A 1 0.10 -13.11 9.20
C MET A 1 -0.68 -13.17 10.50
N ILE A 2 -1.08 -12.02 11.07
CA ILE A 2 -2.06 -11.94 12.16
C ILE A 2 -3.20 -11.05 11.69
N VAL A 3 -4.41 -11.49 11.99
CA VAL A 3 -5.66 -10.83 11.64
C VAL A 3 -6.33 -10.44 12.95
N TYR A 4 -6.56 -9.14 13.14
CA TYR A 4 -7.34 -8.58 14.24
C TYR A 4 -8.68 -8.08 13.70
N ASP A 5 -9.58 -7.65 14.59
CA ASP A 5 -10.91 -7.17 14.19
C ASP A 5 -10.83 -5.90 13.32
N ASP A 6 -9.81 -5.06 13.52
CA ASP A 6 -9.67 -3.74 12.92
C ASP A 6 -8.42 -3.53 12.05
N TYR A 7 -7.47 -4.48 12.06
CA TYR A 7 -6.26 -4.42 11.24
C TYR A 7 -5.67 -5.80 10.95
N MET A 8 -4.80 -5.87 9.93
CA MET A 8 -4.06 -7.08 9.57
C MET A 8 -2.56 -6.75 9.47
N ILE A 9 -1.72 -7.63 10.00
CA ILE A 9 -0.26 -7.55 9.90
C ILE A 9 0.26 -8.72 9.08
N VAL A 10 1.01 -8.40 8.03
CA VAL A 10 1.72 -9.36 7.18
C VAL A 10 3.19 -9.07 7.25
N ASP A 11 3.91 -9.91 7.98
CA ASP A 11 5.37 -9.93 7.94
C ASP A 11 5.82 -10.55 6.61
N PHE A 12 6.66 -9.83 5.88
CA PHE A 12 7.27 -10.32 4.65
C PHE A 12 8.77 -10.54 4.78
N ASN A 13 9.38 -10.30 5.96
CA ASN A 13 10.78 -10.59 6.28
C ASN A 13 11.77 -10.17 5.18
N GLU A 14 11.64 -8.91 4.73
CA GLU A 14 12.41 -8.31 3.63
C GLU A 14 12.26 -8.97 2.24
N ASN A 15 11.39 -9.98 2.09
CA ASN A 15 11.14 -10.65 0.82
C ASN A 15 10.27 -9.79 -0.10
N LYS A 16 10.92 -9.12 -1.07
CA LYS A 16 10.26 -8.22 -2.03
C LYS A 16 9.27 -8.92 -2.97
N ASP A 17 9.48 -10.20 -3.27
CA ASP A 17 8.54 -10.97 -4.08
C ASP A 17 7.25 -11.28 -3.29
N LEU A 18 7.39 -11.59 -2.01
CA LEU A 18 6.26 -11.77 -1.11
C LEU A 18 5.53 -10.45 -0.87
N GLU A 19 6.25 -9.36 -0.58
CA GLU A 19 5.71 -8.01 -0.41
C GLU A 19 4.87 -7.58 -1.62
N ALA A 20 5.42 -7.69 -2.84
CA ALA A 20 4.69 -7.39 -4.07
C ALA A 20 3.49 -8.33 -4.28
N SER A 21 3.59 -9.61 -3.90
CA SER A 21 2.47 -10.54 -4.04
C SER A 21 1.33 -10.23 -3.06
N VAL A 22 1.66 -9.89 -1.82
CA VAL A 22 0.69 -9.45 -0.80
C VAL A 22 -0.05 -8.21 -1.27
N LEU A 23 0.65 -7.18 -1.75
CA LEU A 23 0.01 -5.96 -2.26
C LEU A 23 -0.89 -6.23 -3.47
N TYR A 24 -0.51 -7.17 -4.33
CA TYR A 24 -1.32 -7.58 -5.48
C TYR A 24 -2.60 -8.32 -5.07
N SER A 25 -2.63 -8.98 -3.92
CA SER A 25 -3.85 -9.63 -3.40
C SER A 25 -4.97 -8.64 -3.10
N PHE A 26 -4.68 -7.35 -2.97
CA PHE A 26 -5.70 -6.31 -2.80
C PHE A 26 -6.31 -5.81 -4.12
N LEU A 27 -5.77 -6.23 -5.27
CA LEU A 27 -6.15 -5.69 -6.56
C LEU A 27 -7.09 -6.65 -7.30
N SER A 28 -8.27 -6.15 -7.66
CA SER A 28 -9.09 -6.70 -8.75
C SER A 28 -8.75 -6.03 -10.09
N GLU A 29 -9.37 -6.48 -11.18
CA GLU A 29 -9.20 -5.87 -12.52
C GLU A 29 -9.54 -4.36 -12.53
N ASP A 30 -10.52 -3.97 -11.71
CA ASP A 30 -11.03 -2.60 -11.60
C ASP A 30 -10.29 -1.76 -10.55
N ASP A 31 -9.30 -2.31 -9.87
CA ASP A 31 -8.55 -1.62 -8.82
C ASP A 31 -7.15 -1.20 -9.28
N GLN A 32 -6.59 -0.27 -8.53
CA GLN A 32 -5.21 0.21 -8.66
C GLN A 32 -4.62 0.50 -7.29
N LEU A 33 -3.33 0.25 -7.17
CA LEU A 33 -2.53 0.62 -6.02
C LEU A 33 -1.96 2.02 -6.26
N LEU A 34 -2.25 2.95 -5.36
CA LEU A 34 -1.78 4.32 -5.45
C LEU A 34 -0.82 4.64 -4.32
N PHE A 35 0.23 5.35 -4.68
CA PHE A 35 1.28 5.79 -3.80
C PHE A 35 1.31 7.33 -3.80
N GLY A 36 1.49 7.94 -2.64
CA GLY A 36 1.60 9.39 -2.54
C GLY A 36 3.00 9.90 -2.90
N GLU A 37 3.11 11.05 -3.55
CA GLU A 37 4.38 11.65 -3.99
C GLU A 37 5.45 11.88 -2.90
N TYR A 38 5.12 11.73 -1.61
CA TYR A 38 6.07 11.84 -0.50
C TYR A 38 6.98 10.62 -0.33
N ILE A 39 6.87 9.64 -1.22
CA ILE A 39 7.74 8.48 -1.23
C ILE A 39 9.13 8.90 -1.70
N TYR A 40 10.08 8.71 -0.79
CA TYR A 40 11.49 8.96 -1.04
C TYR A 40 12.01 8.07 -2.17
N GLY A 41 12.86 8.62 -3.03
CA GLY A 41 13.65 7.84 -4.00
C GLY A 41 13.17 7.89 -5.45
N LEU A 42 11.89 8.18 -5.73
CA LEU A 42 11.42 8.26 -7.13
C LEU A 42 11.80 9.58 -7.79
N SER A 43 12.17 9.53 -9.08
CA SER A 43 12.43 10.75 -9.84
C SER A 43 11.14 11.54 -10.09
N PRO A 44 11.19 12.89 -10.07
CA PRO A 44 10.02 13.72 -10.35
C PRO A 44 9.35 13.42 -11.70
N GLU A 45 10.14 13.08 -12.71
CA GLU A 45 9.65 12.74 -14.06
C GLU A 45 8.82 11.46 -14.04
N LEU A 46 9.27 10.45 -13.29
CA LEU A 46 8.54 9.20 -13.14
C LEU A 46 7.24 9.41 -12.37
N ILE A 47 7.26 10.22 -11.31
CA ILE A 47 6.04 10.60 -10.57
C ILE A 47 5.06 11.29 -11.51
N GLU A 48 5.51 12.25 -12.32
CA GLU A 48 4.65 12.95 -13.28
C GLU A 48 4.07 12.00 -14.33
N GLU A 49 4.89 11.12 -14.93
CA GLU A 49 4.45 10.16 -15.96
C GLU A 49 3.51 9.07 -15.40
N ARG A 50 3.55 8.81 -14.10
CA ARG A 50 2.77 7.77 -13.42
C ARG A 50 1.63 8.32 -12.58
N THR A 51 1.50 9.64 -12.47
CA THR A 51 0.39 10.27 -11.73
C THR A 51 -0.93 9.93 -12.41
N VAL A 52 -1.84 9.33 -11.66
CA VAL A 52 -3.19 8.98 -12.13
C VAL A 52 -4.27 9.84 -11.47
N LEU A 53 -3.95 10.45 -10.33
CA LEU A 53 -4.88 11.28 -9.58
C LEU A 53 -4.09 12.37 -8.84
N THR A 54 -4.62 13.59 -8.85
CA THR A 54 -4.18 14.66 -7.94
C THR A 54 -5.34 14.97 -7.01
N SER A 55 -5.11 14.96 -5.70
CA SER A 55 -6.12 15.30 -4.70
C SER A 55 -5.64 16.41 -3.79
N ALA A 56 -6.57 17.23 -3.28
CA ALA A 56 -6.29 18.13 -2.17
C ALA A 56 -6.66 17.49 -0.82
N GLU A 57 -7.34 16.36 -0.87
CA GLU A 57 -7.84 15.68 0.32
C GLU A 57 -6.78 14.74 0.90
N TRP A 58 -6.56 14.90 2.20
CA TRP A 58 -5.74 14.02 3.01
C TRP A 58 -6.60 12.94 3.64
N ILE A 59 -6.21 11.67 3.48
CA ILE A 59 -6.94 10.50 3.98
C ILE A 59 -6.21 9.75 5.10
N PHE A 60 -5.02 10.23 5.46
CA PHE A 60 -4.22 9.66 6.55
C PHE A 60 -4.37 10.52 7.80
N ASP A 61 -5.45 10.35 8.55
CA ASP A 61 -5.76 11.18 9.73
C ASP A 61 -4.65 11.20 10.80
N TRP A 62 -3.77 10.19 10.79
CA TRP A 62 -2.65 10.03 11.73
C TRP A 62 -1.33 10.66 11.24
N LEU A 63 -1.26 11.12 10.00
CA LEU A 63 -0.10 11.80 9.44
C LEU A 63 -0.38 13.30 9.33
N PRO A 64 0.65 14.16 9.46
CA PRO A 64 0.49 15.58 9.19
C PRO A 64 -0.05 15.81 7.78
N ASP A 65 -1.13 16.58 7.66
CA ASP A 65 -1.62 17.03 6.36
C ASP A 65 -0.54 17.94 5.73
N PRO A 66 0.00 17.59 4.55
CA PRO A 66 1.03 18.38 3.90
C PRO A 66 0.54 19.76 3.42
N GLN A 67 -0.75 20.10 3.60
CA GLN A 67 -1.42 21.34 3.19
C GLN A 67 -1.28 21.64 1.70
N LYS A 68 -1.08 20.60 0.88
CA LYS A 68 -0.75 20.69 -0.55
C LYS A 68 -1.57 19.72 -1.37
N GLN A 69 -1.62 19.97 -2.67
CA GLN A 69 -2.07 18.97 -3.64
C GLN A 69 -1.09 17.80 -3.63
N ILE A 70 -1.65 16.60 -3.57
CA ILE A 70 -0.91 15.34 -3.51
C ILE A 70 -1.08 14.67 -4.86
N ARG A 71 0.04 14.37 -5.52
CA ARG A 71 0.05 13.50 -6.68
C ARG A 71 0.07 12.05 -6.22
N TRP A 72 -0.87 11.28 -6.73
CA TRP A 72 -1.00 9.85 -6.53
C TRP A 72 -0.60 9.14 -7.80
N TYR A 73 0.39 8.28 -7.69
CA TYR A 73 0.92 7.53 -8.82
C TYR A 73 0.64 6.04 -8.67
N ALA A 74 0.49 5.36 -9.81
CA ALA A 74 0.20 3.93 -9.86
C ALA A 74 1.30 3.21 -10.66
N PRO A 75 1.85 2.09 -10.18
CA PRO A 75 2.62 1.18 -11.02
C PRO A 75 1.69 0.60 -12.10
N LYS A 76 2.22 0.37 -13.30
CA LYS A 76 1.50 -0.22 -14.44
C LYS A 76 1.46 -1.74 -14.39
N SER A 77 2.39 -2.38 -13.68
CA SER A 77 2.45 -3.84 -13.55
C SER A 77 3.12 -4.32 -12.27
N LYS A 78 3.04 -5.63 -12.01
CA LYS A 78 3.63 -6.27 -10.82
C LYS A 78 5.14 -6.19 -10.88
N GLU A 79 5.68 -6.33 -12.07
CA GLU A 79 7.10 -6.21 -12.37
C GLU A 79 7.59 -4.79 -12.11
N GLU A 80 6.83 -3.76 -12.51
CA GLU A 80 7.19 -2.37 -12.18
C GLU A 80 7.15 -2.11 -10.68
N LEU A 81 6.14 -2.63 -9.97
CA LEU A 81 6.07 -2.54 -8.52
C LEU A 81 7.27 -3.20 -7.83
N LYS A 82 7.67 -4.40 -8.27
CA LYS A 82 8.89 -5.07 -7.79
C LYS A 82 10.13 -4.22 -8.05
N GLN A 83 10.24 -3.66 -9.24
CA GLN A 83 11.37 -2.79 -9.59
C GLN A 83 11.42 -1.56 -8.68
N PHE A 84 10.28 -0.96 -8.39
CA PHE A 84 10.18 0.13 -7.42
C PHE A 84 10.71 -0.28 -6.05
N PHE A 85 10.31 -1.43 -5.52
CA PHE A 85 10.83 -1.91 -4.22
C PHE A 85 12.32 -2.22 -4.20
N LEU A 86 12.89 -2.61 -5.34
CA LEU A 86 14.31 -2.91 -5.46
C LEU A 86 15.17 -1.65 -5.62
N GLU A 87 14.65 -0.62 -6.29
CA GLU A 87 15.45 0.53 -6.70
C GLU A 87 15.21 1.80 -5.87
N THR A 88 14.02 1.97 -5.31
CA THR A 88 13.57 3.31 -4.85
C THR A 88 12.68 3.29 -3.61
N LEU A 89 11.73 2.36 -3.52
CA LEU A 89 10.78 2.22 -2.43
C LEU A 89 11.33 1.26 -1.36
N TYR A 90 12.19 1.79 -0.49
CA TYR A 90 12.47 1.17 0.80
C TYR A 90 11.45 1.70 1.82
N PRO A 91 10.84 0.85 2.66
CA PRO A 91 9.98 1.31 3.74
C PRO A 91 10.64 2.44 4.59
N PRO A 92 9.84 3.26 5.29
CA PRO A 92 8.38 3.22 5.34
C PRO A 92 7.72 3.81 4.09
N TYR A 93 6.61 3.22 3.64
CA TYR A 93 5.77 3.79 2.59
C TYR A 93 4.28 3.60 2.86
N HIS A 94 3.47 4.52 2.33
CA HIS A 94 2.02 4.46 2.37
C HIS A 94 1.47 4.22 0.98
N CYS A 95 0.49 3.33 0.87
CA CYS A 95 -0.27 3.17 -0.35
C CYS A 95 -1.74 2.92 -0.07
N VAL A 96 -2.56 3.14 -1.09
CA VAL A 96 -4.01 3.02 -1.00
C VAL A 96 -4.52 2.22 -2.17
N VAL A 97 -5.55 1.42 -1.91
CA VAL A 97 -6.22 0.64 -2.95
C VAL A 97 -7.46 1.41 -3.35
N LEU A 98 -7.56 1.78 -4.61
CA LEU A 98 -8.65 2.60 -5.13
C LEU A 98 -9.22 1.95 -6.39
N SER A 99 -10.54 1.96 -6.52
CA SER A 99 -11.15 1.60 -7.80
C SER A 99 -10.84 2.65 -8.86
N ARG A 100 -10.56 2.21 -10.08
CA ARG A 100 -10.26 3.09 -11.22
C ARG A 100 -11.36 4.14 -11.41
N ASN A 101 -10.95 5.34 -11.76
CA ASN A 101 -11.84 6.50 -12.00
C ASN A 101 -12.62 7.01 -10.77
N LYS A 102 -12.25 6.61 -9.55
CA LYS A 102 -12.81 7.17 -8.31
C LYS A 102 -11.91 8.25 -7.70
N GLY A 103 -12.47 9.06 -6.80
CA GLY A 103 -11.70 10.05 -6.04
C GLY A 103 -11.02 9.42 -4.83
N ILE A 104 -10.00 10.07 -4.27
CA ILE A 104 -9.17 9.48 -3.20
C ILE A 104 -9.97 9.05 -1.95
N LYS A 105 -11.08 9.73 -1.64
CA LYS A 105 -11.98 9.41 -0.52
C LYS A 105 -12.76 8.11 -0.70
N ASP A 106 -12.73 7.53 -1.90
CA ASP A 106 -13.37 6.26 -2.24
C ASP A 106 -12.40 5.08 -2.16
N TYR A 107 -11.28 5.23 -1.43
CA TYR A 107 -10.36 4.13 -1.18
C TYR A 107 -11.09 2.92 -0.57
N LYS A 108 -10.63 1.72 -0.93
CA LYS A 108 -11.04 0.45 -0.31
C LYS A 108 -10.18 0.16 0.92
N TYR A 109 -8.87 0.33 0.76
CA TYR A 109 -7.88 0.01 1.78
C TYR A 109 -6.82 1.10 1.89
N ILE A 110 -6.35 1.34 3.11
CA ILE A 110 -5.12 2.09 3.40
C ILE A 110 -4.08 1.12 3.96
N LEU A 111 -2.92 1.08 3.31
CA LEU A 111 -1.83 0.16 3.59
C LEU A 111 -0.58 0.94 4.00
N PHE A 112 0.12 0.45 5.01
CA PHE A 112 1.34 1.02 5.51
C PHE A 112 2.42 -0.05 5.66
N ALA A 113 3.54 0.11 4.98
CA ALA A 113 4.72 -0.70 5.21
C ALA A 113 5.68 0.04 6.14
N TYR A 114 6.22 -0.68 7.12
CA TYR A 114 7.14 -0.14 8.11
C TYR A 114 8.32 -1.09 8.32
N GLU A 115 9.46 -0.47 8.62
CA GLU A 115 10.72 -1.12 8.98
C GLU A 115 10.89 -1.18 10.49
N HIS A 116 11.77 -2.08 10.93
CA HIS A 116 12.10 -2.29 12.34
C HIS A 116 10.85 -2.57 13.20
N ALA A 117 9.87 -3.27 12.61
CA ALA A 117 8.71 -3.79 13.29
C ALA A 117 9.16 -4.78 14.35
N GLN A 118 8.69 -4.65 15.59
CA GLN A 118 8.84 -5.71 16.59
C GLN A 118 7.65 -6.66 16.47
N TYR A 119 7.90 -7.89 16.04
CA TYR A 119 6.89 -8.91 15.83
C TYR A 119 7.41 -10.28 16.32
N HIS A 120 6.70 -10.91 17.26
CA HIS A 120 7.16 -12.13 17.98
C HIS A 120 8.59 -12.02 18.55
N ASP A 121 8.92 -10.89 19.16
CA ASP A 121 10.25 -10.59 19.71
C ASP A 121 11.40 -10.55 18.69
N GLU A 122 11.07 -10.54 17.39
CA GLU A 122 12.01 -10.37 16.29
C GLU A 122 11.79 -9.02 15.60
N GLU A 123 12.89 -8.44 15.10
CA GLU A 123 12.84 -7.24 14.28
C GLU A 123 12.60 -7.65 12.83
N CYS A 124 11.55 -7.11 12.21
CA CYS A 124 11.17 -7.45 10.85
C CYS A 124 10.70 -6.24 10.04
N THR A 125 10.39 -6.48 8.77
CA THR A 125 9.71 -5.53 7.89
C THR A 125 8.33 -6.08 7.60
N ALA A 126 7.31 -5.28 7.91
CA ALA A 126 5.93 -5.74 7.88
C ALA A 126 5.01 -4.75 7.15
N LEU A 127 3.95 -5.31 6.55
CA LEU A 127 2.81 -4.58 6.03
C LEU A 127 1.74 -4.56 7.11
N LEU A 128 1.36 -3.36 7.53
CA LEU A 128 0.15 -3.11 8.30
C LEU A 128 -0.96 -2.67 7.34
N VAL A 129 -2.03 -3.45 7.28
CA VAL A 129 -3.30 -3.01 6.71
C VAL A 129 -4.01 -2.22 7.78
N MET A 130 -3.98 -0.90 7.63
CA MET A 130 -4.42 0.00 8.70
C MET A 130 -5.92 0.21 8.71
N ARG A 131 -6.55 0.25 7.52
CA ARG A 131 -7.98 0.52 7.39
C ARG A 131 -8.57 -0.15 6.17
N GLU A 132 -9.74 -0.73 6.38
CA GLU A 132 -10.72 -1.03 5.34
C GLU A 132 -11.87 -0.02 5.42
N LYS A 133 -12.47 0.33 4.28
CA LYS A 133 -13.65 1.20 4.25
C LYS A 133 -14.94 0.44 4.55
N GLU A 134 -14.98 -0.85 4.21
CA GLU A 134 -16.09 -1.75 4.52
C GLU A 134 -15.65 -2.76 5.57
N GLU A 135 -16.34 -2.79 6.71
CA GLU A 135 -16.02 -3.68 7.83
C GLU A 135 -16.08 -5.17 7.43
N GLY A 136 -15.03 -5.91 7.78
CA GLY A 136 -14.84 -7.33 7.50
C GLY A 136 -14.37 -7.67 6.08
N SER A 137 -14.12 -6.68 5.22
CA SER A 137 -13.65 -6.89 3.84
C SER A 137 -12.27 -7.55 3.76
N PHE A 138 -11.32 -7.22 4.63
CA PHE A 138 -10.01 -7.90 4.61
C PHE A 138 -10.14 -9.37 5.00
N VAL A 139 -10.93 -9.71 6.04
CA VAL A 139 -11.10 -11.11 6.48
C VAL A 139 -11.73 -11.93 5.36
N ARG A 140 -12.74 -11.37 4.72
CA ARG A 140 -13.54 -12.07 3.72
C ARG A 140 -12.83 -12.17 2.37
N ASP A 141 -12.20 -11.09 1.93
CA ASP A 141 -11.77 -10.91 0.54
C ASP A 141 -10.24 -11.01 0.39
N ILE A 142 -9.46 -10.63 1.42
CA ILE A 142 -7.99 -10.49 1.31
C ILE A 142 -7.22 -11.60 2.05
N ALA A 143 -7.58 -11.89 3.30
CA ALA A 143 -6.87 -12.87 4.13
C ALA A 143 -6.75 -14.24 3.47
N PRO A 144 -7.81 -14.80 2.83
CA PRO A 144 -7.70 -16.10 2.14
C PRO A 144 -6.70 -16.08 0.97
N LEU A 145 -6.58 -14.94 0.29
CA LEU A 145 -5.63 -14.79 -0.82
C LEU A 145 -4.19 -14.75 -0.31
N ILE A 146 -3.93 -14.08 0.81
CA ILE A 146 -2.59 -14.00 1.39
C ILE A 146 -2.17 -15.34 1.98
N GLU A 147 -3.06 -16.07 2.64
CA GLU A 147 -2.80 -17.44 3.14
C GLU A 147 -2.43 -18.42 2.02
N SER A 148 -2.91 -18.18 0.79
CA SER A 148 -2.55 -19.00 -0.36
C SER A 148 -1.13 -18.76 -0.91
N LEU A 149 -0.44 -17.72 -0.41
CA LEU A 149 0.93 -17.39 -0.81
C LEU A 149 2.01 -18.12 0.01
N SER A 150 1.61 -18.82 1.08
CA SER A 150 2.51 -19.57 1.98
C SER A 150 2.62 -21.06 1.66
#